data_AF-A0A6M4PWU0-F1
#
_entry.id   AF-A0A6M4PWU0-F1
#
_cell.length_a   1.000
_cell.length_b   1.000
_cell.length_c   1.000
_cell.angle_alpha   90.00
_cell.angle_beta   90.00
_cell.angle_gamma   90.00
#
_symmetry.space_group_name_H-M   'P 1'
#
loop_
_entity.id
_entity.type
_entity.pdbx_description
1 polymer ?
#
loop_
_entity_poly.entity_id
_entity_poly.type
_entity_poly.pdbx_seq_one_letter_code
_entity_poly.pdbx_strand_id
1 'polypeptide(L)' 'MSGEPKPLTARQAEAAESGRRAAGYCGLEHPDGRAWCSRPPAHPGRRHVDHYNGRRTVGDATGIEWSE' A
#
# COMPACT_ATOMS: atom_id res chain seq x y z
N MET A 1 -2.45 -14.59 29.13
CA MET A 1 -1.57 -13.93 28.13
C MET A 1 -1.70 -12.43 28.33
N SER A 2 -0.87 -11.83 29.18
CA SER A 2 -0.86 -10.38 29.37
C SER A 2 0.26 -9.81 28.50
N GLY A 3 0.00 -9.74 27.20
CA GLY A 3 0.89 -9.06 26.26
C GLY A 3 0.51 -7.59 26.22
N GLU A 4 1.49 -6.70 26.43
CA GLU A 4 1.29 -5.27 26.22
C GLU A 4 0.66 -5.03 24.83
N PRO A 5 -0.32 -4.12 24.73
CA PRO A 5 -0.91 -3.79 23.45
C PRO A 5 0.16 -3.25 22.51
N LYS A 6 0.13 -3.70 21.25
CA LYS A 6 1.00 -3.18 20.18
C LYS A 6 0.96 -1.63 20.18
N PRO A 7 2.08 -0.97 19.85
CA PRO A 7 2.10 0.48 19.66
C PRO A 7 0.99 0.94 18.71
N LEU A 8 0.44 2.14 18.95
CA LEU A 8 -0.67 2.67 18.14
C LEU A 8 -0.32 2.69 16.64
N THR A 9 0.92 3.05 16.30
CA THR A 9 1.43 3.10 14.93
C THR A 9 1.39 1.72 14.25
N ALA A 10 1.80 0.66 14.96
CA ALA A 10 1.73 -0.70 14.44
C ALA A 10 0.28 -1.13 14.18
N ARG A 11 -0.63 -0.82 15.11
CA ARG A 11 -2.06 -1.13 14.96
C ARG A 11 -2.69 -0.38 13.77
N GLN A 12 -2.29 0.87 13.56
CA GLN A 12 -2.74 1.67 12.41
C GLN A 12 -2.23 1.11 11.08
N ALA A 13 -0.95 0.70 11.02
CA ALA A 13 -0.38 0.07 9.84
C ALA A 13 -1.11 -1.24 9.48
N GLU A 14 -1.35 -2.10 10.47
CA GLU A 14 -2.11 -3.35 10.28
C GLU A 14 -3.55 -3.09 9.82
N ALA A 15 -4.21 -2.09 10.42
CA ALA A 15 -5.56 -1.70 10.01
C ALA A 15 -5.60 -1.16 8.58
N ALA A 16 -4.61 -0.36 8.18
CA ALA A 16 -4.48 0.17 6.82
C ALA A 16 -4.24 -0.94 5.80
N GLU A 17 -3.33 -1.88 6.08
CA GLU A 17 -3.09 -3.06 5.23
C GLU A 17 -4.36 -3.90 5.06
N SER A 18 -5.05 -4.19 6.17
CA SER A 18 -6.31 -4.93 6.16
C SER A 18 -7.38 -4.22 5.34
N GLY A 19 -7.55 -2.90 5.53
CA GLY A 19 -8.49 -2.08 4.77
C GLY A 19 -8.20 -2.07 3.27
N ARG A 20 -6.93 -1.94 2.87
CA ARG A 20 -6.52 -1.98 1.45
C ARG A 20 -6.83 -3.34 0.82
N ARG A 21 -6.54 -4.44 1.52
CA ARG A 21 -6.87 -5.80 1.05
C ARG A 21 -8.38 -6.02 0.93
N ALA A 22 -9.14 -5.56 1.91
CA ALA A 22 -10.61 -5.63 1.88
C ALA A 22 -11.21 -4.81 0.74
N ALA A 23 -10.58 -3.69 0.38
CA ALA A 23 -10.94 -2.89 -0.79
C ALA A 23 -10.51 -3.51 -2.14
N GLY A 24 -9.90 -4.71 -2.14
CA GLY A 24 -9.51 -5.41 -3.35
C GLY A 24 -8.19 -4.94 -3.95
N TYR A 25 -7.31 -4.36 -3.14
CA TYR A 25 -5.96 -3.96 -3.54
C TYR A 25 -4.89 -4.89 -2.96
N CYS A 26 -3.74 -4.96 -3.63
CA CYS A 26 -2.52 -5.61 -3.14
C CYS A 26 -2.11 -5.03 -1.79
N GLY A 27 -2.14 -3.69 -1.66
CA GLY A 27 -1.98 -2.99 -0.39
C GLY A 27 -0.55 -2.97 0.16
N LEU A 28 0.41 -3.61 -0.52
CA LEU A 28 1.83 -3.59 -0.15
C LEU A 28 2.31 -2.14 -0.03
N GLU A 29 2.92 -1.80 1.10
CA GLU A 29 3.50 -0.48 1.32
C GLU A 29 4.86 -0.36 0.62
N HIS A 30 5.11 0.81 0.03
CA HIS A 30 6.42 1.12 -0.54
C HIS A 30 7.45 1.25 0.61
N PRO A 31 8.72 0.82 0.43
CA PRO A 31 9.74 0.84 1.49
C PRO A 31 10.00 2.20 2.15
N ASP A 32 9.70 3.30 1.46
CA ASP A 32 9.82 4.66 2.00
C ASP A 32 8.62 5.12 2.85
N GLY A 33 7.57 4.30 2.94
CA GLY A 33 6.33 4.57 3.68
C GLY A 33 5.42 5.62 3.04
N ARG A 34 5.68 6.05 1.80
CA ARG A 34 4.95 7.17 1.15
C ARG A 34 3.89 6.73 0.13
N ALA A 35 3.86 5.45 -0.23
CA ALA A 35 2.98 4.92 -1.26
C ALA A 35 2.50 3.50 -0.92
N TRP A 36 1.41 3.06 -1.56
CA TRP A 36 0.90 1.70 -1.40
C TRP A 36 0.32 1.14 -2.69
N CYS A 37 0.44 -0.18 -2.85
CA CYS A 37 0.11 -0.81 -4.12
C CYS A 37 -1.41 -0.84 -4.32
N SER A 38 -1.87 -0.04 -5.27
CA SER A 38 -3.27 0.09 -5.69
C SER A 38 -3.68 -0.88 -6.80
N ARG A 39 -2.79 -1.81 -7.18
CA ARG A 39 -3.12 -2.88 -8.13
C ARG A 39 -3.94 -3.99 -7.44
N PRO A 40 -4.68 -4.83 -8.18
CA PRO A 40 -5.35 -6.00 -7.62
C PRO A 40 -4.36 -7.00 -6.96
N PRO A 41 -4.77 -7.78 -5.93
CA PRO A 41 -3.88 -8.69 -5.20
C PRO A 41 -3.15 -9.72 -6.05
N ALA A 42 -3.79 -10.23 -7.11
CA ALA A 42 -3.23 -11.27 -7.99
C ALA A 42 -2.46 -10.68 -9.19
N HIS A 43 -1.88 -9.49 -9.04
CA HIS A 43 -1.20 -8.84 -10.15
C HIS A 43 0.12 -9.56 -10.50
N PRO A 44 0.44 -9.75 -11.80
CA PRO A 44 1.66 -10.45 -12.18
C PRO A 44 2.91 -9.62 -11.87
N GLY A 45 3.98 -10.34 -11.51
CA GLY A 45 5.31 -9.81 -11.26
C GLY A 45 5.45 -9.09 -9.91
N ARG A 46 6.67 -8.65 -9.62
CA ARG A 46 7.02 -7.88 -8.41
C ARG A 46 6.82 -6.37 -8.57
N ARG A 47 6.15 -5.93 -9.63
CA ARG A 47 5.92 -4.50 -9.92
C ARG A 47 4.67 -4.01 -9.22
N HIS A 48 4.86 -3.06 -8.33
CA HIS A 48 3.82 -2.41 -7.56
C HIS A 48 3.63 -0.98 -8.04
N VAL A 49 2.39 -0.50 -7.99
CA VAL A 49 2.01 0.84 -8.46
C VAL A 49 0.98 1.46 -7.54
N ASP A 50 1.22 2.69 -7.13
CA ASP A 50 0.25 3.56 -6.49
C ASP A 50 -0.29 4.55 -7.53
N HIS A 51 -1.46 4.26 -8.11
CA HIS A 51 -2.07 5.12 -9.13
C HIS A 51 -2.64 6.42 -8.54
N TYR A 52 -2.75 6.57 -7.23
CA TYR A 52 -3.37 7.73 -6.58
C TYR A 52 -2.33 8.76 -6.15
N ASN A 53 -1.13 8.32 -5.79
CA ASN A 53 -0.01 9.18 -5.42
C ASN A 53 1.01 9.34 -6.57
N GLY A 54 1.79 10.41 -6.53
CA GLY A 54 2.89 10.66 -7.47
C GLY A 54 2.50 11.15 -8.87
N ARG A 55 1.22 11.40 -9.14
CA ARG A 55 0.77 12.05 -10.38
C ARG A 55 1.36 13.46 -10.47
N ARG A 56 2.13 13.75 -11.52
CA ARG A 56 2.71 15.09 -11.71
C ARG A 56 1.74 16.06 -12.38
N THR A 57 0.78 15.52 -13.12
CA THR A 57 -0.26 16.28 -13.84
C THR A 57 -1.59 15.51 -13.86
N VAL A 58 -2.69 16.18 -14.18
CA VAL A 58 -4.05 15.60 -14.17
C VAL A 58 -4.21 14.42 -15.15
N GLY A 59 -3.41 14.35 -16.22
CA GLY A 59 -3.41 13.26 -17.20
C GLY A 59 -2.38 12.16 -16.93
N ASP A 60 -1.59 12.30 -15.87
CA ASP A 60 -0.54 11.34 -15.52
C ASP A 60 -1.18 10.11 -14.86
N ALA A 61 -1.34 9.05 -15.64
CA ALA A 61 -1.77 7.75 -15.12
C ALA A 61 -0.61 6.95 -14.51
N THR A 62 0.63 7.41 -14.68
CA THR A 62 1.85 6.77 -14.18
C THR A 62 2.09 7.27 -12.76
N GLY A 63 1.51 6.57 -11.79
CA GLY A 63 1.70 6.85 -10.37
C GLY A 63 3.09 6.46 -9.85
N ILE A 64 3.24 6.27 -8.54
CA ILE A 64 4.51 5.81 -7.96
C ILE A 64 4.69 4.33 -8.24
N GLU A 65 5.81 3.94 -8.86
CA GLU A 65 6.11 2.56 -9.24
C GLU A 65 7.37 2.04 -8.55
N TRP A 66 7.34 0.80 -8.09
CA TRP A 66 8.49 0.13 -7.48
C TRP A 66 8.46 -1.38 -7.71
N SER A 67 9.59 -2.02 -7.39
CA SER A 67 9.70 -3.48 -7.37
C SER A 67 10.06 -3.98 -5.97
N GLU A 68 9.53 -5.14 -5.59
CA GLU A 68 9.91 -5.89 -4.39
C GLU A 68 11.23 -6.66 -4.55
#